data_AF-A0A1B2IVV6-F1
#
_entry.id   AF-A0A1B2IVV6-F1
#
_cell.length_a   1.000
_cell.length_b   1.000
_cell.length_c   1.000
_cell.angle_alpha   90.00
_cell.angle_beta   90.00
_cell.angle_gamma   90.00
#
_symmetry.space_group_name_H-M   'P 1'
#
loop_
_entity.id
_entity.type
_entity.pdbx_description
1 polymer ?
#
loop_
_entity_poly.entity_id
_entity_poly.type
_entity_poly.pdbx_seq_one_letter_code
_entity_poly.pdbx_strand_id
1 'polypeptide(L)' 'MLKEVHMPKLSPKSDEYFFGKWLKNVGDDVKEGDVLFEVETEKAVSQVESQEAGVLKAQNVATGDATKVDDLVATIQTAD' A
#
# COMPACT_ATOMS: atom_id res chain seq x y z
N MET A 1 -13.61 -11.38 -3.45
CA MET A 1 -12.95 -11.95 -2.23
C MET A 1 -12.22 -10.86 -1.44
N LEU A 2 -11.66 -11.14 -0.24
CA LEU A 2 -10.72 -10.21 0.41
C LEU A 2 -9.29 -10.50 -0.09
N LYS A 3 -8.57 -9.45 -0.49
CA LYS A 3 -7.20 -9.51 -0.98
C LYS A 3 -6.32 -8.65 -0.11
N GLU A 4 -5.21 -9.22 0.30
CA GLU A 4 -4.23 -8.57 1.15
C GLU A 4 -3.23 -7.81 0.28
N VAL A 5 -2.97 -6.56 0.66
CA VAL A 5 -1.95 -5.72 0.03
C VAL A 5 -0.77 -5.72 0.99
N HIS A 6 0.36 -6.21 0.48
CA HIS A 6 1.61 -6.27 1.22
C HIS A 6 2.56 -5.18 0.73
N MET A 7 3.45 -4.73 1.60
CA MET A 7 4.48 -3.75 1.25
C MET A 7 5.42 -4.34 0.19
N PRO A 8 5.50 -3.76 -1.02
CA PRO A 8 6.35 -4.28 -2.07
C PRO A 8 7.83 -4.01 -1.77
N LYS A 9 8.71 -4.81 -2.38
CA LYS A 9 10.15 -4.54 -2.37
C LYS A 9 10.50 -3.43 -3.36
N LEU A 10 10.69 -2.21 -2.84
CA LEU A 10 11.00 -1.02 -3.62
C LEU A 10 12.51 -0.84 -3.89
N SER A 11 13.37 -1.39 -3.02
CA SER A 11 14.82 -1.28 -3.13
C SER A 11 15.49 -2.64 -2.94
N PRO A 12 16.51 -3.00 -3.75
CA PRO A 12 17.25 -4.25 -3.57
C PRO A 12 18.13 -4.26 -2.31
N LYS A 13 18.41 -3.09 -1.71
CA LYS A 13 19.32 -2.91 -0.57
C LYS A 13 18.63 -2.57 0.75
N SER A 14 17.32 -2.32 0.72
CA SER A 14 16.56 -1.88 1.88
C SER A 14 15.31 -2.74 2.01
N ASP A 15 15.09 -3.27 3.20
CA ASP A 15 13.91 -4.06 3.54
C ASP A 15 13.00 -3.34 4.53
N GLU A 16 13.38 -2.14 4.97
CA GLU A 16 12.61 -1.26 5.85
C GLU A 16 12.34 0.06 5.11
N TYR A 17 11.08 0.51 5.17
CA TYR A 17 10.59 1.70 4.50
C TYR A 17 9.70 2.52 5.44
N PHE A 18 9.69 3.84 5.29
CA PHE A 18 8.75 4.69 6.01
C PHE A 18 7.49 4.86 5.18
N PHE A 19 6.34 4.54 5.77
CA PHE A 19 5.06 4.75 5.14
C PHE A 19 4.82 6.25 5.02
N GLY A 20 4.75 6.78 3.80
CA GLY A 20 4.56 8.19 3.56
C GLY A 20 3.13 8.58 3.86
N LYS A 21 2.22 8.35 2.91
CA LYS A 21 0.80 8.61 3.14
C LYS A 21 -0.13 7.80 2.26
N TRP A 22 -1.34 7.64 2.77
CA TRP A 22 -2.46 7.12 2.01
C TRP A 22 -2.95 8.14 0.99
N LEU A 23 -3.12 7.68 -0.25
CA LEU A 23 -3.80 8.41 -1.32
C LEU A 23 -5.24 7.93 -1.51
N LYS A 24 -5.54 6.72 -1.05
CA LYS A 24 -6.88 6.13 -0.97
C LYS A 24 -7.34 6.02 0.48
N ASN A 25 -8.65 6.09 0.72
CA ASN A 25 -9.24 5.98 2.05
C ASN A 25 -10.05 4.68 2.19
N VAL A 26 -10.21 4.19 3.42
CA VAL A 26 -11.11 3.07 3.68
C VAL A 26 -12.52 3.43 3.21
N GLY A 27 -13.10 2.55 2.38
CA GLY A 27 -14.39 2.73 1.71
C GLY A 27 -14.29 3.25 0.27
N ASP A 28 -13.10 3.68 -0.18
CA ASP A 28 -12.92 4.19 -1.55
C ASP A 28 -12.83 3.05 -2.57
N ASP A 29 -13.36 3.32 -3.78
CA ASP A 29 -13.21 2.45 -4.93
C ASP A 29 -11.77 2.51 -5.48
N VAL A 30 -11.17 1.33 -5.62
CA VAL A 30 -9.82 1.10 -6.13
C VAL A 30 -9.93 0.36 -7.46
N LYS A 31 -9.15 0.79 -8.44
CA LYS A 31 -9.01 0.10 -9.72
C LYS A 31 -7.60 -0.46 -9.86
N GLU A 32 -7.43 -1.40 -10.77
CA GLU A 32 -6.08 -1.82 -11.18
C GLU A 32 -5.33 -0.60 -11.72
N GLY A 33 -4.11 -0.35 -11.20
CA GLY A 33 -3.30 0.82 -11.50
C GLY A 33 -3.63 2.09 -10.69
N ASP A 34 -4.64 2.09 -9.83
CA ASP A 34 -4.87 3.23 -8.92
C ASP A 34 -3.77 3.26 -7.84
N VAL A 35 -3.21 4.44 -7.58
CA VAL A 35 -2.21 4.61 -6.52
C VAL A 35 -2.88 4.55 -5.15
N LEU A 36 -2.45 3.61 -4.31
CA LEU A 36 -3.00 3.39 -2.97
C LEU A 36 -2.34 4.30 -1.93
N PHE A 37 -1.01 4.31 -1.94
CA PHE A 37 -0.20 5.03 -0.97
C PHE A 37 1.20 5.34 -1.52
N GLU A 38 1.87 6.26 -0.84
CA GLU A 38 3.24 6.64 -1.11
C GLU A 38 4.15 6.14 0.01
N VAL A 39 5.33 5.67 -0.37
CA VAL A 39 6.37 5.19 0.53
C VAL A 39 7.55 6.13 0.42
N GLU A 40 8.04 6.59 1.57
CA GLU A 40 9.15 7.51 1.67
C GLU A 40 10.41 6.76 2.11
N THR A 41 11.49 7.02 1.40
CA THR A 41 12.84 6.57 1.76
C THR A 41 13.74 7.79 1.89
N GLU A 42 14.93 7.63 2.49
CA GLU A 42 15.89 8.73 2.63
C GLU A 42 16.23 9.45 1.32
N LYS A 43 16.02 8.79 0.17
CA LYS A 43 16.45 9.29 -1.15
C LYS A 43 15.32 9.55 -2.13
N ALA A 44 14.16 8.95 -1.94
CA ALA A 44 13.08 8.97 -2.92
C ALA A 44 11.72 8.68 -2.29
N VAL A 45 10.67 9.22 -2.91
CA VAL A 45 9.28 8.86 -2.68
C VAL A 45 8.85 7.93 -3.82
N SER A 46 8.27 6.79 -3.48
CA SER A 46 7.75 5.79 -4.43
C SER A 46 6.25 5.62 -4.23
N GLN A 47 5.52 5.46 -5.33
CA GLN A 47 4.08 5.27 -5.33
C GLN A 47 3.76 3.79 -5.50
N VAL A 48 2.84 3.27 -4.71
CA VAL A 48 2.41 1.87 -4.80
C VAL A 48 1.01 1.83 -5.40
N GLU A 49 0.92 1.20 -6.56
CA GLU A 49 -0.31 1.01 -7.32
C GLU A 49 -1.02 -0.29 -6.90
N SER A 50 -2.35 -0.29 -6.96
CA SER A 50 -3.14 -1.49 -6.73
C SER A 50 -3.04 -2.44 -7.92
N GLN A 51 -2.85 -3.72 -7.63
CA GLN A 51 -2.93 -4.79 -8.63
C GLN A 51 -4.34 -5.33 -8.80
N GLU A 52 -5.25 -5.01 -7.88
CA GLU A 52 -6.61 -5.53 -7.86
C GLU A 52 -7.61 -4.38 -7.95
N ALA A 53 -8.77 -4.64 -8.56
CA ALA A 53 -9.91 -3.71 -8.52
C ALA A 53 -10.91 -4.14 -7.43
N GLY A 54 -11.40 -3.17 -6.64
CA GLY A 54 -12.30 -3.43 -5.53
C GLY A 54 -12.49 -2.22 -4.62
N VAL A 55 -12.82 -2.45 -3.36
CA VAL A 55 -13.00 -1.40 -2.35
C VAL A 55 -11.95 -1.55 -1.25
N LEU A 56 -11.26 -0.47 -0.91
CA LEU A 56 -10.30 -0.48 0.20
C LEU A 56 -11.05 -0.68 1.52
N LYS A 57 -10.82 -1.80 2.23
CA LYS A 57 -11.53 -2.14 3.47
C LYS A 57 -10.78 -1.78 4.74
N ALA A 58 -9.45 -1.84 4.70
CA ALA A 58 -8.63 -1.60 5.87
C ALA A 58 -7.29 -0.99 5.46
N GLN A 59 -6.79 -0.11 6.33
CA GLN A 59 -5.43 0.43 6.34
C GLN A 59 -4.81 0.01 7.66
N ASN A 60 -3.80 -0.84 7.61
CA ASN A 60 -3.15 -1.40 8.80
C ASN A 60 -1.91 -0.61 9.24
N VAL A 61 -1.53 0.39 8.45
CA VAL A 61 -0.33 1.21 8.66
C VAL A 61 -0.70 2.69 8.62
N ALA A 62 -0.07 3.49 9.48
CA ALA A 62 -0.27 4.93 9.53
C ALA A 62 0.84 5.68 8.79
N THR A 63 0.56 6.92 8.38
CA THR A 63 1.58 7.86 7.89
C THR A 63 2.69 8.04 8.92
N GLY A 64 3.93 7.91 8.47
CA GLY A 64 5.16 7.99 9.26
C GLY A 64 5.58 6.69 9.93
N ASP A 65 4.80 5.62 9.81
CA ASP A 65 5.11 4.33 10.45
C ASP A 65 6.20 3.56 9.69
N ALA A 66 6.99 2.76 10.40
CA ALA A 66 8.05 1.95 9.81
C ALA A 66 7.50 0.58 9.40
N THR A 67 7.65 0.26 8.12
CA THR A 67 7.16 -0.99 7.52
C THR A 67 8.29 -1.78 6.90
N LYS A 68 8.11 -3.10 6.78
CA LYS A 68 9.04 -3.99 6.11
C LYS A 68 8.46 -4.58 4.84
N VAL A 69 9.32 -5.05 3.95
CA VAL A 69 8.89 -5.86 2.80
C VAL A 69 8.00 -7.00 3.29
N ASP A 70 6.89 -7.23 2.58
CA ASP A 70 5.87 -8.24 2.89
C ASP A 70 4.94 -7.91 4.07
N ASP A 71 5.12 -6.79 4.78
CA ASP A 71 4.18 -6.40 5.83
C ASP A 71 2.79 -6.12 5.24
N LEU A 72 1.75 -6.59 5.93
CA LEU A 72 0.36 -6.35 5.55
C LEU A 72 0.01 -4.87 5.76
N VAL A 73 -0.16 -4.13 4.67
CA VAL A 73 -0.46 -2.69 4.71
C VAL A 73 -1.95 -2.37 4.56
N ALA A 74 -2.67 -3.16 3.76
CA ALA A 74 -4.08 -2.92 3.47
C ALA A 74 -4.84 -4.20 3.09
N THR A 75 -6.17 -4.10 3.08
CA THR A 75 -7.05 -5.16 2.56
C THR A 75 -8.04 -4.56 1.57
N ILE A 76 -8.12 -5.13 0.38
CA ILE A 76 -9.04 -4.76 -0.68
C ILE A 76 -10.12 -5.83 -0.81
N GLN A 77 -11.39 -5.43 -0.81
CA GLN A 77 -12.49 -6.33 -1.14
C GLN A 77 -12.76 -6.27 -2.64
N THR A 78 -12.40 -7.33 -3.34
CA THR A 78 -12.74 -7.52 -4.76
C THR A 78 -14.11 -8.21 -4.87
N ALA A 79 -14.82 -7.99 -5.98
CA ALA A 79 -16.09 -8.63 -6.27
C ALA A 79 -15.96 -9.95 -7.06
N ASP A 80 -14.73 -10.32 -7.43
CA ASP A 80 -14.40 -11.62 -8.01
C ASP A 80 -14.66 -12.77 -7.02
#